data_AF-A0A2U1AZB7-F1
#
_entry.id   AF-A0A2U1AZB7-F1
#
_cell.length_a   1.000
_cell.length_b   1.000
_cell.length_c   1.000
_cell.angle_alpha   90.00
_cell.angle_beta   90.00
_cell.angle_gamma   90.00
#
_symmetry.space_group_name_H-M   'P 1'
#
loop_
_entity.id
_entity.type
_entity.pdbx_description
1 polymer ?
#
loop_
_entity_poly.entity_id
_entity_poly.type
_entity_poly.pdbx_seq_one_letter_code
_entity_poly.pdbx_strand_id
1 'polypeptide(L)'
;MRIVIAWILAAVFLFAAVYFYWKKNDAESRLRIADNKLAETGQQLEQETAETDSLEDMMLPPDTMSVVPPSGVEFVDEMGSLSESDIQKLRKKGLRNPEVDLMNDLNRKQGQLIPKEGVVGGTMTIRDSRILNDRYAMAYYEDGHIGGYMILKYEVNNGNITWRVVDSSNL
;
A
#
# COMPACT_ATOMS: atom_id res chain seq x y z
N MET A 1 -66.32 -18.48 2.80
CA MET A 1 -64.89 -18.82 2.58
C MET A 1 -64.27 -18.11 1.37
N ARG A 2 -64.93 -18.05 0.19
CA ARG A 2 -64.40 -17.37 -1.02
C ARG A 2 -64.12 -15.86 -0.87
N ILE A 3 -64.97 -15.13 -0.15
CA ILE A 3 -64.80 -13.67 0.06
C ILE A 3 -63.57 -13.38 0.94
N VAL A 4 -63.35 -14.16 1.99
CA VAL A 4 -62.20 -13.97 2.90
C VAL A 4 -60.87 -14.18 2.18
N ILE A 5 -60.80 -15.14 1.26
CA ILE A 5 -59.62 -15.40 0.42
C ILE A 5 -59.33 -14.21 -0.52
N ALA A 6 -60.36 -13.57 -1.08
CA ALA A 6 -60.20 -12.39 -1.93
C ALA A 6 -59.63 -11.18 -1.16
N TRP A 7 -60.05 -10.97 0.09
CA TRP A 7 -59.51 -9.89 0.94
C TRP A 7 -58.06 -10.15 1.36
N ILE A 8 -57.69 -11.40 1.63
CA ILE A 8 -56.30 -11.76 1.94
C ILE A 8 -55.39 -11.52 0.72
N LEU A 9 -55.83 -11.91 -0.48
CA LEU A 9 -55.08 -11.66 -1.72
C LEU A 9 -54.90 -10.14 -1.98
N ALA A 10 -55.95 -9.35 -1.78
CA ALA A 10 -55.86 -7.90 -1.91
C ALA A 10 -54.87 -7.28 -0.90
N ALA A 11 -54.88 -7.75 0.35
CA ALA A 11 -53.95 -7.28 1.38
C ALA A 11 -52.49 -7.62 1.06
N VAL A 12 -52.21 -8.83 0.54
CA VAL A 12 -50.87 -9.24 0.10
C VAL A 12 -50.39 -8.39 -1.06
N PHE A 13 -51.26 -8.09 -2.03
CA PHE A 13 -50.91 -7.27 -3.18
C PHE A 13 -50.63 -5.81 -2.78
N LEU A 14 -51.43 -5.26 -1.85
CA LEU A 14 -51.23 -3.93 -1.29
C LEU A 14 -49.91 -3.85 -0.51
N PHE A 15 -49.62 -4.85 0.32
CA PHE A 15 -48.36 -4.94 1.05
C PHE A 15 -47.15 -5.03 0.11
N ALA A 16 -47.25 -5.84 -0.96
CA ALA A 16 -46.21 -5.91 -1.98
C ALA A 16 -46.01 -4.55 -2.67
N ALA A 17 -47.08 -3.84 -3.03
CA ALA A 17 -46.99 -2.52 -3.64
C ALA A 17 -46.30 -1.51 -2.72
N VAL A 18 -46.63 -1.49 -1.43
CA VAL A 18 -45.96 -0.64 -0.43
C VAL A 18 -44.48 -1.04 -0.28
N TYR A 19 -44.18 -2.34 -0.19
CA TYR A 19 -42.82 -2.82 -0.11
C TYR A 19 -41.96 -2.40 -1.32
N PHE A 20 -42.50 -2.52 -2.54
CA PHE A 20 -41.84 -2.08 -3.75
C PHE A 20 -41.66 -0.55 -3.81
N TYR A 21 -42.63 0.21 -3.29
CA TYR A 21 -42.54 1.67 -3.19
C TYR A 21 -41.38 2.10 -2.28
N TRP A 22 -41.24 1.46 -1.12
CA TRP A 22 -40.14 1.72 -0.19
C TRP A 22 -38.78 1.34 -0.80
N LYS A 23 -38.70 0.17 -1.46
CA LYS A 23 -37.47 -0.27 -2.13
C LYS A 23 -37.01 0.67 -3.25
N LYS A 24 -37.95 1.29 -3.99
CA LYS A 24 -37.61 2.24 -5.05
C LYS A 24 -36.99 3.52 -4.50
N ASN A 25 -37.47 4.00 -3.35
CA ASN A 25 -37.02 5.25 -2.76
C ASN A 25 -35.56 5.19 -2.23
N ASP A 26 -35.04 3.99 -1.96
CA ASP A 26 -33.65 3.76 -1.52
C ASP A 26 -32.60 3.88 -2.64
N ALA A 27 -33.01 3.80 -3.91
CA ALA A 27 -32.07 3.88 -5.04
C ALA A 27 -31.69 5.33 -5.37
N GLU A 28 -32.63 6.27 -5.22
CA GLU A 28 -32.41 7.69 -5.52
C GLU A 28 -31.58 8.39 -4.43
N SER A 29 -31.71 7.95 -3.17
CA SER A 29 -30.94 8.53 -2.05
C SER A 29 -29.44 8.24 -2.15
N ARG A 30 -29.06 7.07 -2.67
CA ARG A 30 -27.65 6.68 -2.88
C ARG A 30 -26.97 7.52 -3.94
N LEU A 31 -27.67 7.82 -5.04
CA LEU A 31 -27.16 8.71 -6.09
C LEU A 31 -26.92 10.11 -5.55
N ARG A 32 -27.88 10.65 -4.77
CA ARG A 32 -27.73 11.98 -4.16
C ARG A 32 -26.58 12.05 -3.14
N ILE A 33 -26.34 10.97 -2.38
CA ILE A 33 -25.19 10.90 -1.46
C ILE A 33 -23.87 10.81 -2.24
N ALA A 34 -23.84 10.08 -3.36
CA ALA A 34 -22.67 10.00 -4.22
C ALA A 34 -22.36 11.36 -4.89
N ASP A 35 -23.37 12.06 -5.41
CA ASP A 35 -23.22 13.37 -6.04
C ASP A 35 -22.75 14.43 -5.03
N ASN A 36 -23.34 14.45 -3.82
CA ASN A 36 -22.90 15.36 -2.77
C ASN A 36 -21.45 15.08 -2.34
N LYS A 37 -21.06 13.81 -2.26
CA LYS A 37 -19.69 13.42 -1.90
C LYS A 37 -18.69 13.75 -3.01
N LEU A 38 -19.08 13.62 -4.28
CA LEU A 38 -18.28 14.05 -5.43
C LEU A 38 -18.08 15.57 -5.45
N ALA A 39 -19.12 16.35 -5.14
CA ALA A 39 -19.03 17.80 -5.06
C ALA A 39 -18.13 18.26 -3.89
N GLU A 40 -18.27 17.65 -2.71
CA GLU A 40 -17.40 17.92 -1.55
C GLU A 40 -15.94 17.52 -1.84
N THR A 41 -15.70 16.36 -2.46
CA THR A 41 -14.35 15.91 -2.82
C THR A 41 -13.71 16.83 -3.87
N GLY A 42 -14.50 17.28 -4.86
CA GLY A 42 -14.04 18.24 -5.87
C GLY A 42 -13.64 19.58 -5.26
N GLN A 43 -14.45 20.11 -4.33
CA GLN A 43 -14.11 21.35 -3.63
C GLN A 43 -12.87 21.23 -2.74
N GLN A 44 -12.67 20.08 -2.09
CA GLN A 44 -11.47 19.82 -1.29
C GLN A 44 -10.22 19.74 -2.17
N LEU A 45 -10.28 19.09 -3.32
CA LEU A 45 -9.17 19.02 -4.28
C LEU A 45 -8.84 20.40 -4.85
N GLU A 46 -9.84 21.23 -5.17
CA GLU A 46 -9.62 22.62 -5.62
C GLU A 46 -8.99 23.50 -4.54
N GLN A 47 -9.38 23.33 -3.26
CA GLN A 47 -8.74 24.04 -2.16
C GLN A 47 -7.32 23.55 -1.90
N GLU A 48 -7.09 22.24 -1.91
CA GLU A 48 -5.78 21.64 -1.69
C GLU A 48 -4.82 22.04 -2.83
N THR A 49 -5.28 22.02 -4.08
CA THR A 49 -4.50 22.50 -5.23
C THR A 49 -4.21 24.00 -5.17
N ALA A 50 -5.19 24.83 -4.80
CA ALA A 50 -4.98 26.26 -4.63
C ALA A 50 -4.04 26.60 -3.47
N GLU A 51 -4.11 25.85 -2.35
CA GLU A 51 -3.16 25.97 -1.25
C GLU A 51 -1.75 25.57 -1.70
N THR A 52 -1.59 24.45 -2.41
CA THR A 52 -0.27 24.04 -2.95
C THR A 52 0.28 25.05 -3.95
N ASP A 53 -0.54 25.60 -4.85
CA ASP A 53 -0.12 26.59 -5.86
C ASP A 53 0.27 27.92 -5.19
N SER A 54 -0.45 28.32 -4.14
CA SER A 54 -0.10 29.51 -3.33
C SER A 54 1.16 29.34 -2.48
N LEU A 55 1.43 28.11 -2.02
CA LEU A 55 2.67 27.77 -1.31
C LEU A 55 3.86 27.69 -2.28
N GLU A 56 3.63 27.23 -3.51
CA GLU A 56 4.61 27.20 -4.59
C GLU A 56 5.00 28.62 -5.04
N ASP A 57 4.03 29.54 -5.20
CA ASP A 57 4.25 30.94 -5.57
C ASP A 57 4.99 31.75 -4.48
N MET A 58 4.84 31.37 -3.20
CA MET A 58 5.53 32.04 -2.09
C MET A 58 6.97 31.55 -1.87
N MET A 59 7.38 30.44 -2.51
CA MET A 59 8.68 29.78 -2.30
C MET A 59 9.67 29.91 -3.48
N LEU A 60 9.29 30.49 -4.62
CA LEU A 60 10.16 30.56 -5.80
C LEU A 60 10.56 32.00 -6.15
N PRO A 61 11.85 32.39 -6.01
CA PRO A 61 12.34 33.61 -6.64
C PRO A 61 12.22 33.50 -8.17
N PRO A 62 11.96 34.61 -8.91
CA PRO A 62 11.65 34.60 -10.35
C PRO A 62 12.77 34.10 -11.29
N ASP A 63 13.88 33.60 -10.75
CA ASP A 63 15.06 33.13 -11.48
C ASP A 63 15.26 31.60 -11.47
N THR A 64 14.26 30.80 -11.06
CA THR A 64 14.30 29.35 -11.28
C THR A 64 13.76 29.00 -12.67
N MET A 65 14.43 29.47 -13.72
CA MET A 65 14.39 28.75 -15.00
C MET A 65 14.96 27.34 -14.75
N SER A 66 14.09 26.34 -14.83
CA SER A 66 14.44 24.91 -14.98
C SER A 66 15.66 24.46 -14.16
N VAL A 67 15.55 24.46 -12.83
CA VAL A 67 16.49 23.67 -12.05
C VAL A 67 16.11 22.21 -12.27
N VAL A 68 16.64 21.63 -13.35
CA VAL A 68 16.70 20.16 -13.49
C VAL A 68 17.38 19.69 -12.21
N PRO A 69 16.68 18.93 -11.35
CA PRO A 69 17.26 18.50 -10.10
C PRO A 69 18.58 17.77 -10.44
N PRO A 70 19.70 18.05 -9.75
CA PRO A 70 20.91 17.26 -9.98
C PRO A 70 20.51 15.80 -9.78
N SER A 71 20.93 14.91 -10.68
CA SER A 71 20.47 13.50 -10.75
C SER A 71 20.55 12.68 -9.45
N GLY A 72 21.14 13.24 -8.38
CA GLY A 72 21.18 12.66 -7.04
C GLY A 72 19.96 12.92 -6.15
N VAL A 73 19.06 13.87 -6.45
CA VAL A 73 17.83 14.04 -5.64
C VAL A 73 16.71 13.07 -6.01
N GLU A 74 16.60 12.66 -7.28
CA GLU A 74 15.72 11.54 -7.68
C GLU A 74 16.11 10.22 -6.97
N PHE A 75 17.42 9.99 -6.78
CA PHE A 75 17.93 8.80 -6.10
C PHE A 75 17.46 8.65 -4.64
N VAL A 76 17.28 9.76 -3.93
CA VAL A 76 16.86 9.74 -2.52
C VAL A 76 15.36 9.54 -2.39
N ASP A 77 14.58 10.06 -3.33
CA ASP A 77 13.12 9.93 -3.34
C ASP A 77 12.66 8.51 -3.73
N GLU A 78 13.46 7.81 -4.55
CA GLU A 78 13.23 6.41 -4.91
C GLU A 78 13.71 5.40 -3.86
N MET A 79 14.38 5.84 -2.78
CA MET A 79 14.87 4.91 -1.77
C MET A 79 13.72 4.25 -1.00
N GLY A 80 13.69 2.92 -1.05
CA GLY A 80 12.62 2.13 -0.43
C GLY A 80 11.50 1.72 -1.38
N SER A 81 11.64 1.98 -2.68
CA SER A 81 10.90 1.27 -3.73
C SER A 81 11.88 0.83 -4.81
N LEU A 82 11.50 -0.16 -5.61
CA LEU A 82 12.30 -0.52 -6.77
C LEU A 82 11.96 0.42 -7.92
N SER A 83 12.95 1.18 -8.40
CA SER A 83 12.80 1.94 -9.64
C SER A 83 12.45 1.01 -10.81
N GLU A 84 11.82 1.54 -11.86
CA GLU A 84 11.54 0.77 -13.07
C GLU A 84 12.82 0.17 -13.68
N SER A 85 13.94 0.88 -13.58
CA SER A 85 15.23 0.39 -14.04
C SER A 85 15.69 -0.84 -13.26
N ASP A 86 15.45 -0.88 -11.95
CA ASP A 86 15.83 -1.97 -11.07
C ASP A 86 14.93 -3.18 -11.29
N ILE A 87 13.62 -2.96 -11.46
CA ILE A 87 12.66 -4.01 -11.83
C ILE A 87 13.12 -4.70 -13.11
N GLN A 88 13.52 -3.95 -14.14
CA GLN A 88 13.98 -4.52 -15.41
C GLN A 88 15.29 -5.30 -15.26
N LYS A 89 16.25 -4.80 -14.48
CA LYS A 89 17.50 -5.54 -14.18
C LYS A 89 17.20 -6.85 -13.46
N LEU A 90 16.34 -6.82 -12.46
CA LEU A 90 15.98 -7.99 -11.65
C LEU A 90 15.19 -9.03 -12.46
N ARG A 91 14.32 -8.57 -13.37
CA ARG A 91 13.65 -9.45 -14.33
C ARG A 91 14.62 -10.15 -15.27
N LYS A 92 15.62 -9.43 -15.80
CA LYS A 92 16.69 -10.02 -16.61
C LYS A 92 17.52 -11.06 -15.84
N LYS A 93 17.60 -10.92 -14.51
CA LYS A 93 18.25 -11.90 -13.62
C LYS A 93 17.36 -13.10 -13.27
N GLY A 94 16.13 -13.15 -13.76
CA GLY A 94 15.23 -14.30 -13.66
C GLY A 94 14.09 -14.16 -12.66
N LEU A 95 13.87 -12.98 -12.05
CA LEU A 95 12.67 -12.73 -11.24
C LEU A 95 11.46 -12.42 -12.12
N ARG A 96 10.27 -12.84 -11.70
CA ARG A 96 9.02 -12.55 -12.45
C ARG A 96 8.38 -11.28 -11.90
N ASN A 97 8.23 -11.24 -10.58
CA ASN A 97 7.76 -10.08 -9.85
C ASN A 97 8.80 -9.74 -8.79
N PRO A 98 9.80 -8.89 -9.12
CA PRO A 98 10.98 -8.69 -8.29
C PRO A 98 10.68 -8.41 -6.81
N GLU A 99 9.75 -7.50 -6.52
CA GLU A 99 9.42 -7.11 -5.15
C GLU A 99 8.81 -8.29 -4.37
N VAL A 100 7.79 -8.93 -4.92
CA VAL A 100 7.13 -10.09 -4.31
C VAL A 100 8.08 -11.28 -4.17
N ASP A 101 8.91 -11.54 -5.18
CA ASP A 101 9.86 -12.65 -5.19
C ASP A 101 10.94 -12.44 -4.10
N LEU A 102 11.46 -11.21 -3.96
CA LEU A 102 12.44 -10.84 -2.93
C LEU A 102 11.85 -10.95 -1.53
N MET A 103 10.68 -10.35 -1.29
CA MET A 103 10.03 -10.38 0.04
C MET A 103 9.68 -11.81 0.46
N ASN A 104 9.14 -12.61 -0.45
CA ASN A 104 8.82 -14.01 -0.17
C ASN A 104 10.07 -14.84 0.13
N ASP A 105 11.17 -14.61 -0.59
CA ASP A 105 12.41 -15.33 -0.35
C ASP A 105 13.08 -14.93 0.97
N LEU A 106 13.09 -13.64 1.30
CA LEU A 106 13.56 -13.13 2.58
C LEU A 106 12.77 -13.76 3.74
N ASN A 107 11.44 -13.77 3.64
CA ASN A 107 10.57 -14.37 4.66
C ASN A 107 10.81 -15.88 4.83
N ARG A 108 11.14 -16.62 3.77
CA ARG A 108 11.49 -18.05 3.88
C ARG A 108 12.84 -18.27 4.56
N LYS A 109 13.81 -17.39 4.33
CA LYS A 109 15.19 -17.54 4.80
C LYS A 109 15.50 -16.83 6.10
N GLN A 110 14.56 -16.05 6.64
CA GLN A 110 14.75 -15.21 7.83
C GLN A 110 15.39 -15.93 9.01
N GLY A 111 15.04 -17.20 9.27
CA GLY A 111 15.59 -17.96 10.40
C GLY A 111 17.10 -18.22 10.33
N GLN A 112 17.71 -18.11 9.15
CA GLN A 112 19.16 -18.22 8.97
C GLN A 112 19.85 -16.84 8.90
N LEU A 113 19.06 -15.77 8.77
CA LEU A 113 19.55 -14.42 8.54
C LEU A 113 19.51 -13.55 9.79
N ILE A 114 18.53 -13.75 10.66
CA ILE A 114 18.43 -12.98 11.90
C ILE A 114 19.64 -13.33 12.79
N PRO A 115 20.50 -12.36 13.13
CA PRO A 115 21.79 -12.63 13.78
C PRO A 115 21.67 -12.96 15.28
N LYS A 116 20.46 -12.94 15.84
CA LYS A 116 20.21 -13.03 17.28
C LYS A 116 19.18 -14.11 17.58
N GLU A 117 19.36 -14.78 18.72
CA GLU A 117 18.36 -15.70 19.26
C GLU A 117 17.34 -14.95 20.11
N GLY A 118 16.12 -15.50 20.16
CA GLY A 118 15.07 -14.94 21.02
C GLY A 118 15.29 -15.26 22.50
N VAL A 119 14.65 -14.49 23.35
CA VAL A 119 14.67 -14.64 24.81
C VAL A 119 13.32 -15.09 25.34
N VAL A 120 13.32 -15.71 26.53
CA VAL A 120 12.09 -16.13 27.23
C VAL A 120 11.20 -17.06 26.36
N GLY A 121 11.82 -17.85 25.48
CA GLY A 121 11.11 -18.75 24.56
C GLY A 121 10.46 -18.06 23.35
N GLY A 122 10.73 -16.77 23.13
CA GLY A 122 10.36 -16.07 21.90
C GLY A 122 11.18 -16.54 20.70
N THR A 123 10.58 -16.49 19.51
CA THR A 123 11.26 -16.79 18.24
C THR A 123 11.45 -15.50 17.46
N MET A 124 12.70 -15.16 17.18
CA MET A 124 13.04 -14.01 16.34
C MET A 124 12.42 -14.14 14.96
N THR A 125 11.67 -13.12 14.57
CA THR A 125 10.91 -13.07 13.32
C THR A 125 11.05 -11.68 12.70
N ILE A 126 11.21 -11.61 11.38
CA ILE A 126 11.09 -10.36 10.63
C ILE A 126 9.62 -9.95 10.64
N ARG A 127 9.33 -8.76 11.19
CA ARG A 127 7.97 -8.20 11.21
C ARG A 127 7.70 -7.28 10.05
N ASP A 128 8.72 -6.56 9.65
CA ASP A 128 8.64 -5.61 8.54
C ASP A 128 9.94 -5.65 7.73
N SER A 129 9.81 -5.46 6.43
CA SER A 129 10.94 -5.47 5.51
C SER A 129 10.66 -4.59 4.31
N ARG A 130 11.69 -3.87 3.87
CA ARG A 130 11.61 -2.98 2.72
C ARG A 130 12.79 -3.21 1.78
N ILE A 131 12.50 -3.37 0.50
CA ILE A 131 13.53 -3.40 -0.54
C ILE A 131 13.95 -1.96 -0.81
N LEU A 132 15.25 -1.68 -0.74
CA LEU A 132 15.76 -0.31 -0.83
C LEU A 132 16.15 0.08 -2.27
N ASN A 133 16.68 -0.88 -3.03
CA ASN A 133 17.15 -0.75 -4.42
C ASN A 133 17.52 -2.14 -4.98
N ASP A 134 18.16 -2.22 -6.15
CA ASP A 134 18.58 -3.48 -6.80
C ASP A 134 19.60 -4.36 -6.05
N ARG A 135 20.06 -3.97 -4.86
CA ARG A 135 21.13 -4.64 -4.09
C ARG A 135 20.84 -4.81 -2.61
N TYR A 136 20.05 -3.92 -2.01
CA TYR A 136 19.91 -3.84 -0.56
C TYR A 136 18.45 -3.90 -0.12
N ALA A 137 18.25 -4.47 1.06
CA ALA A 137 16.98 -4.47 1.79
C ALA A 137 17.24 -4.12 3.26
N MET A 138 16.21 -3.60 3.92
CA MET A 138 16.19 -3.38 5.37
C MET A 138 15.09 -4.23 5.98
N ALA A 139 15.32 -4.76 7.18
CA ALA A 139 14.32 -5.51 7.92
C ALA A 139 14.33 -5.16 9.40
N TYR A 140 13.15 -5.09 10.00
CA TYR A 140 12.94 -5.05 11.43
C TYR A 140 12.63 -6.47 11.92
N TYR A 141 13.37 -6.93 12.93
CA TYR A 141 13.18 -8.23 13.56
C TYR A 141 12.91 -8.09 15.05
N GLU A 142 12.10 -9.00 15.59
CA GLU A 142 11.81 -9.08 17.02
C GLU A 142 11.28 -10.47 17.42
N ASP A 143 11.29 -10.74 18.72
CA ASP A 143 10.67 -11.91 19.34
C ASP A 143 9.51 -11.55 20.29
N GLY A 144 9.15 -10.27 20.38
CA GLY A 144 8.16 -9.72 21.30
C GLY A 144 8.73 -9.14 22.60
N HIS A 145 10.02 -9.31 22.88
CA HIS A 145 10.72 -8.74 24.04
C HIS A 145 11.91 -7.88 23.63
N ILE A 146 12.68 -8.35 22.66
CA ILE A 146 13.83 -7.65 22.10
C ILE A 146 13.69 -7.60 20.58
N GLY A 147 14.26 -6.56 20.00
CA GLY A 147 14.20 -6.34 18.56
C GLY A 147 15.43 -5.63 18.03
N GLY A 148 15.40 -5.36 16.74
CA GLY A 148 16.50 -4.70 16.06
C GLY A 148 16.22 -4.51 14.59
N TYR A 149 17.14 -3.80 13.94
CA TYR A 149 17.14 -3.59 12.51
C TYR A 149 18.34 -4.27 11.89
N MET A 150 18.18 -4.77 10.67
CA MET A 150 19.29 -5.28 9.87
C MET A 150 19.24 -4.76 8.45
N ILE A 151 20.42 -4.54 7.88
CA ILE A 151 20.62 -4.25 6.46
C ILE A 151 21.12 -5.52 5.79
N LEU A 152 20.43 -5.94 4.75
CA LEU A 152 20.77 -7.11 3.97
C LEU A 152 21.22 -6.68 2.58
N LYS A 153 22.29 -7.30 2.09
CA LYS A 153 22.65 -7.30 0.68
C LYS A 153 22.10 -8.57 0.04
N TYR A 154 21.55 -8.46 -1.15
CA TYR A 154 21.10 -9.61 -1.93
C TYR A 154 21.69 -9.64 -3.34
N GLU A 155 21.78 -10.85 -3.87
CA GLU A 155 22.23 -11.12 -5.23
C GLU A 155 21.27 -12.10 -5.89
N VAL A 156 20.93 -11.84 -7.16
CA VAL A 156 20.00 -12.65 -7.94
C VAL A 156 20.74 -13.28 -9.10
N ASN A 157 20.72 -14.61 -9.18
CA ASN A 157 21.34 -15.39 -10.23
C ASN A 157 20.34 -16.42 -10.76
N ASN A 158 19.88 -16.25 -12.00
CA ASN A 158 18.89 -17.12 -12.65
C ASN A 158 17.65 -17.40 -11.78
N GLY A 159 17.13 -16.36 -11.12
CA GLY A 159 15.98 -16.44 -10.21
C GLY A 159 16.30 -16.97 -8.81
N ASN A 160 17.52 -17.43 -8.55
CA ASN A 160 17.98 -17.77 -7.20
C ASN A 160 18.44 -16.50 -6.47
N ILE A 161 17.95 -16.31 -5.25
CA ILE A 161 18.24 -15.13 -4.42
C ILE A 161 19.15 -15.56 -3.26
N THR A 162 20.29 -14.92 -3.12
CA THR A 162 21.22 -15.13 -1.99
C THR A 162 21.28 -13.88 -1.14
N TRP A 163 21.20 -14.04 0.17
CA TRP A 163 21.17 -12.94 1.14
C TRP A 163 22.42 -12.96 2.01
N ARG A 164 22.89 -11.78 2.41
CA ARG A 164 23.95 -11.60 3.39
C ARG A 164 23.63 -10.40 4.28
N VAL A 165 23.72 -10.60 5.59
CA VAL A 165 23.65 -9.49 6.55
C VAL A 165 24.90 -8.62 6.38
N VAL A 166 24.69 -7.33 6.16
CA VAL A 166 25.75 -6.32 6.04
C VAL A 166 25.98 -5.66 7.38
N ASP A 167 24.90 -5.31 8.07
CA ASP A 167 24.94 -4.66 9.37
C ASP A 167 23.66 -4.98 10.15
N SER A 168 23.74 -4.88 11.48
CA SER A 168 22.60 -5.07 12.38
C SER A 168 22.75 -4.25 13.66
N SER A 169 21.67 -3.63 14.11
CA SER A 169 21.58 -2.91 15.37
C SER A 169 20.48 -3.47 16.24
N ASN A 170 20.74 -3.60 17.54
CA ASN A 170 19.74 -3.99 18.53
C ASN A 170 19.05 -2.75 19.11
N LEU A 171 17.81 -2.94 19.53
CA LEU A 171 17.02 -1.98 20.32
C LEU A 171 16.94 -2.41 21.78
#